data_AF-A0A7W3UK56-F1
#
_entry.id   AF-A0A7W3UK56-F1
#
_cell.length_a   1.000
_cell.length_b   1.000
_cell.length_c   1.000
_cell.angle_alpha   90.00
_cell.angle_beta   90.00
_cell.angle_gamma   90.00
#
_symmetry.space_group_name_H-M   'P 1'
#
loop_
_entity.id
_entity.type
_entity.pdbx_description
1 polymer ?
#
loop_
_entity_poly.entity_id
_entity_poly.type
_entity_poly.pdbx_seq_one_letter_code
_entity_poly.pdbx_strand_id
1 'polypeptide(L)'
;MEVAEALARLKFLVNHDRFYMVQRQSRMAMPVSVTLAKEIVRQLSINDFVKHEPNRNNPLQFVWVFKTSDGQIYYIKFVFTDNNQKVVFISFHLDY
;
A
#
# COMPACT_ATOMS: atom_id res chain seq x y z
N MET A 1 5.33 1.41 15.14
CA MET A 1 5.95 1.71 13.84
C MET A 1 5.43 3.07 13.44
N GLU A 2 6.33 4.04 13.30
CA GLU A 2 5.99 5.41 12.88
C GLU A 2 5.72 5.46 11.37
N VAL A 3 5.06 6.53 10.89
CA VAL A 3 4.72 6.68 9.45
C VAL A 3 5.95 6.64 8.55
N ALA A 4 7.03 7.32 8.94
CA ALA A 4 8.29 7.33 8.20
C ALA A 4 8.93 5.93 8.12
N GLU A 5 8.89 5.18 9.22
CA GLU A 5 9.38 3.80 9.30
C GLU A 5 8.55 2.87 8.40
N ALA A 6 7.22 3.01 8.44
CA ALA A 6 6.30 2.25 7.60
C ALA A 6 6.54 2.54 6.11
N LEU A 7 6.71 3.80 5.73
CA LEU A 7 6.99 4.16 4.34
C LEU A 7 8.33 3.60 3.85
N ALA A 8 9.38 3.74 4.66
CA ALA A 8 10.69 3.18 4.33
C ALA A 8 10.63 1.65 4.18
N ARG A 9 9.90 0.97 5.09
CA ARG A 9 9.68 -0.47 5.05
C ARG A 9 8.89 -0.91 3.83
N LEU A 10 7.82 -0.18 3.48
CA LEU A 10 7.02 -0.42 2.29
C LEU A 10 7.89 -0.35 1.03
N LYS A 11 8.65 0.75 0.87
CA LYS A 11 9.55 0.95 -0.27
C LYS A 11 10.58 -0.17 -0.38
N PHE A 12 11.21 -0.53 0.74
CA PHE A 12 12.18 -1.62 0.80
C PHE A 12 11.56 -2.95 0.32
N LEU A 13 10.41 -3.34 0.87
CA LEU A 13 9.80 -4.63 0.55
C LEU A 13 9.29 -4.71 -0.89
N VAL A 14 8.71 -3.62 -1.41
CA VAL A 14 8.23 -3.55 -2.79
C VAL A 14 9.39 -3.59 -3.79
N ASN A 15 10.51 -2.92 -3.48
CA ASN A 15 11.71 -2.98 -4.29
C ASN A 15 12.33 -4.39 -4.36
N HIS A 16 12.12 -5.22 -3.33
CA HIS A 16 12.61 -6.61 -3.26
C HIS A 16 11.56 -7.65 -3.63
N ASP A 17 10.46 -7.26 -4.29
CA ASP A 17 9.38 -8.19 -4.69
C ASP A 17 8.73 -8.95 -3.53
N ARG A 18 8.85 -8.42 -2.30
CA ARG A 18 8.25 -8.99 -1.08
C ARG A 18 6.85 -8.45 -0.85
N PHE A 19 6.02 -8.51 -1.89
CA PHE A 19 4.64 -8.06 -1.81
C PHE A 19 3.69 -8.93 -2.64
N TYR A 20 2.42 -8.85 -2.28
CA TYR A 20 1.33 -9.46 -3.02
C TYR A 20 0.20 -8.46 -3.21
N MET A 21 -0.46 -8.47 -4.37
CA MET A 21 -1.60 -7.63 -4.67
C MET A 21 -2.86 -8.48 -4.71
N VAL A 22 -3.81 -8.19 -3.83
CA VAL A 22 -5.08 -8.92 -3.79
C VAL A 22 -5.89 -8.57 -5.04
N GLN A 23 -6.21 -9.58 -5.85
CA GLN A 23 -7.14 -9.42 -6.96
C GLN A 23 -8.56 -9.24 -6.42
N ARG A 24 -9.12 -8.05 -6.60
CA ARG A 24 -10.53 -7.77 -6.28
C ARG A 24 -11.39 -8.06 -7.50
N GLN A 25 -12.51 -8.76 -7.30
CA GLN A 25 -13.48 -9.10 -8.36
C GLN A 25 -14.37 -7.91 -8.80
N SER A 26 -14.16 -6.71 -8.24
CA SER A 26 -14.93 -5.52 -8.61
C SER A 26 -14.47 -4.96 -9.95
N ARG A 27 -15.40 -4.83 -10.91
CA ARG A 27 -15.16 -4.27 -12.25
C ARG A 27 -14.54 -2.87 -12.27
N MET A 28 -14.69 -2.09 -11.19
CA MET A 28 -14.14 -0.72 -11.10
C MET A 28 -12.72 -0.64 -10.53
N ALA A 29 -12.19 -1.74 -9.98
CA ALA A 29 -10.81 -1.80 -9.52
C ALA A 29 -9.95 -2.33 -10.67
N MET A 30 -9.65 -1.49 -11.66
CA MET A 30 -8.65 -1.85 -12.66
C MET A 30 -7.34 -2.19 -11.93
N PRO A 31 -6.82 -3.42 -12.06
CA PRO A 31 -5.62 -3.80 -11.35
C PRO A 31 -4.44 -2.98 -11.87
N VAL A 32 -3.83 -2.20 -10.98
CA VAL A 32 -2.55 -1.55 -11.25
C VAL A 32 -1.53 -2.64 -11.60
N SER A 33 -0.81 -2.49 -12.71
CA SER A 33 0.24 -3.46 -13.07
C SER A 33 1.32 -3.47 -12.00
N VAL A 34 2.00 -4.61 -11.81
CA VAL A 34 3.09 -4.74 -10.83
C VAL A 34 4.16 -3.66 -11.04
N THR A 35 4.51 -3.37 -12.30
CA THR A 35 5.47 -2.32 -12.66
C THR A 35 5.00 -0.94 -12.23
N LEU A 36 3.73 -0.60 -12.48
CA LEU A 36 3.18 0.69 -12.08
C LEU A 36 3.06 0.81 -10.55
N ALA A 37 2.67 -0.26 -9.87
CA ALA A 37 2.60 -0.29 -8.41
C ALA A 37 3.97 -0.01 -7.76
N LYS A 38 5.03 -0.63 -8.29
CA LYS A 38 6.41 -0.37 -7.85
C LYS A 38 6.80 1.10 -8.04
N GLU A 39 6.46 1.68 -9.19
CA GLU A 39 6.81 3.07 -9.50
C GLU A 39 6.08 4.07 -8.60
N ILE A 40 4.78 3.87 -8.39
CA ILE A 40 3.98 4.70 -7.48
C ILE A 40 4.53 4.61 -6.05
N VAL A 41 4.81 3.40 -5.56
CA VAL A 41 5.37 3.21 -4.20
C VAL A 41 6.73 3.88 -4.06
N ARG A 42 7.57 3.84 -5.10
CA ARG A 42 8.87 4.50 -5.12
C ARG A 42 8.73 6.01 -4.90
N GLN A 43 7.71 6.62 -5.51
CA GLN A 43 7.44 8.06 -5.47
C GLN A 43 6.72 8.52 -4.20
N LEU A 44 6.03 7.64 -3.46
CA LEU A 44 5.31 8.01 -2.24
C LEU A 44 6.16 8.80 -1.25
N SER A 45 5.55 9.82 -0.67
CA SER A 45 6.10 10.64 0.40
C SER A 45 5.32 10.43 1.70
N ILE A 46 5.83 10.99 2.79
CA ILE A 46 5.12 10.98 4.08
C ILE A 46 3.83 11.82 3.99
N ASN A 47 3.78 12.84 3.13
CA ASN A 47 2.61 13.70 2.96
C ASN A 47 1.44 12.97 2.29
N ASP A 48 1.70 11.87 1.59
CA ASP A 48 0.67 11.01 1.00
C ASP A 48 0.00 10.09 2.05
N PHE A 49 0.48 10.09 3.29
CA PHE A 49 -0.12 9.31 4.37
C PHE A 49 -1.49 9.88 4.76
N VAL A 50 -2.51 9.05 4.72
CA VAL A 50 -3.87 9.44 5.12
C VAL A 50 -4.13 9.02 6.57
N LYS A 51 -3.94 7.74 6.87
CA LYS A 51 -4.18 7.16 8.19
C LYS A 51 -3.63 5.74 8.30
N HIS A 52 -3.54 5.25 9.53
CA HIS A 52 -3.49 3.82 9.82
C HIS A 52 -4.62 3.45 10.80
N GLU A 53 -5.15 2.25 10.68
CA GLU A 53 -6.22 1.74 11.55
C GLU A 53 -5.96 0.29 11.94
N PRO A 54 -6.38 -0.17 13.13
CA PRO A 54 -6.29 -1.59 13.48
C PRO A 54 -6.97 -2.46 12.42
N ASN A 55 -6.33 -3.55 12.03
CA ASN A 55 -6.90 -4.49 11.08
C ASN A 55 -8.02 -5.27 11.76
N ARG A 56 -9.26 -5.16 11.24
CA ARG A 56 -10.44 -5.84 11.78
C ARG A 56 -10.30 -7.37 11.81
N ASN A 57 -9.53 -7.94 10.88
CA ASN A 57 -9.31 -9.39 10.79
C ASN A 57 -8.16 -9.87 11.68
N ASN A 58 -7.26 -8.96 12.09
CA ASN A 58 -6.14 -9.27 12.97
C ASN A 58 -5.72 -8.01 13.74
N PRO A 59 -6.19 -7.82 14.98
CA PRO A 59 -5.92 -6.60 15.76
C PRO A 59 -4.43 -6.30 16.01
N LEU A 60 -3.54 -7.29 15.84
CA LEU A 60 -2.09 -7.13 15.97
C LEU A 60 -1.44 -6.47 14.73
N GLN A 61 -2.22 -6.27 13.66
CA GLN A 61 -1.78 -5.62 12.44
C GLN A 61 -2.44 -4.27 12.29
N PHE A 62 -1.72 -3.34 11.66
CA PHE A 62 -2.28 -2.08 11.19
C PHE A 62 -2.48 -2.14 9.68
N VAL A 63 -3.63 -1.64 9.26
CA VAL A 63 -3.94 -1.30 7.89
C VAL A 63 -3.46 0.11 7.64
N TRP A 64 -2.61 0.27 6.65
CA TRP A 64 -2.02 1.55 6.24
C TRP A 64 -2.72 2.07 4.99
N VAL A 65 -3.02 3.36 4.97
CA VAL A 65 -3.66 4.03 3.85
C VAL A 65 -2.82 5.22 3.41
N PHE A 66 -2.41 5.20 2.14
CA PHE A 66 -1.77 6.31 1.45
C PHE A 66 -2.65 6.72 0.26
N LYS A 67 -2.60 8.01 -0.08
CA LYS A 67 -3.28 8.59 -1.23
C LYS A 67 -2.31 9.55 -1.91
N THR A 68 -1.91 9.25 -3.14
CA THR A 68 -1.00 10.14 -3.87
C THR A 68 -1.65 11.50 -4.09
N SER A 69 -0.84 12.55 -4.01
CA SER A 69 -1.30 13.93 -4.14
C SER A 69 -0.93 14.58 -5.50
N ASP A 70 0.07 14.03 -6.19
CA ASP A 70 0.56 14.58 -7.46
C ASP A 70 0.13 13.74 -8.68
N GLY A 71 -0.43 14.40 -9.69
CA GLY A 71 -0.85 13.78 -10.95
C GLY A 71 -2.12 12.95 -10.78
N GLN A 72 -2.01 11.64 -11.05
CA GLN A 72 -3.12 10.71 -10.83
C GLN A 72 -3.19 10.31 -9.35
N ILE A 73 -4.37 10.46 -8.77
CA ILE A 73 -4.61 10.12 -7.37
C ILE A 73 -4.84 8.61 -7.27
N TYR A 74 -3.96 7.92 -6.55
CA TYR A 74 -4.05 6.50 -6.27
C TYR A 74 -4.40 6.27 -4.81
N TYR A 75 -5.43 5.48 -4.57
CA TYR A 75 -5.77 4.97 -3.24
C TYR A 75 -5.01 3.67 -2.98
N ILE A 76 -4.18 3.67 -1.95
CA ILE A 76 -3.27 2.57 -1.63
C ILE A 76 -3.55 2.10 -0.20
N LYS A 77 -4.05 0.88 -0.06
CA LYS A 77 -4.39 0.25 1.22
C LYS A 77 -3.62 -1.05 1.36
N PHE A 78 -2.82 -1.19 2.41
CA PHE A 78 -1.99 -2.37 2.61
C PHE A 78 -1.81 -2.74 4.07
N VAL A 79 -1.31 -3.95 4.31
CA VAL A 79 -0.88 -4.43 5.62
C VAL A 79 0.51 -5.02 5.53
N PHE A 80 1.28 -4.86 6.61
CA PHE A 80 2.48 -5.64 6.82
C PHE A 80 2.12 -7.00 7.41
N THR A 81 2.76 -8.04 6.91
CA THR A 81 2.56 -9.43 7.31
C THR A 81 3.91 -10.10 7.52
N ASP A 82 3.90 -11.33 8.05
CA ASP A 82 5.11 -12.13 8.21
C ASP A 82 6.18 -11.38 9.03
N ASN A 83 5.80 -10.91 10.24
CA ASN A 83 6.66 -10.07 11.09
C ASN A 83 7.27 -8.85 10.36
N ASN A 84 6.43 -8.17 9.58
CA ASN A 84 6.80 -7.03 8.73
C ASN A 84 7.81 -7.37 7.61
N GLN A 85 7.91 -8.63 7.19
CA GLN A 85 8.78 -9.07 6.08
C GLN A 85 8.06 -9.13 4.74
N LYS A 86 6.73 -8.97 4.71
CA LYS A 86 5.93 -8.94 3.47
C LYS A 86 4.86 -7.87 3.52
N VAL A 87 4.48 -7.36 2.35
CA VAL A 87 3.37 -6.42 2.18
C VAL A 87 2.22 -7.10 1.43
N VAL A 88 0.99 -6.94 1.90
CA VAL A 88 -0.19 -7.31 1.14
C VAL A 88 -0.97 -6.04 0.80
N PHE A 89 -1.03 -5.70 -0.49
CA PHE A 89 -1.91 -4.64 -0.99
C PHE A 89 -3.35 -5.14 -1.03
N ILE A 90 -4.16 -4.62 -0.12
CA ILE A 90 -5.60 -4.92 0.00
C ILE A 90 -6.40 -4.16 -1.06
N SER A 91 -6.00 -2.92 -1.35
CA SER A 91 -6.57 -2.08 -2.40
C SER A 91 -5.46 -1.25 -3.03
N PHE A 92 -5.41 -1.21 -4.36
CA PHE A 92 -4.51 -0.34 -5.10
C PHE A 92 -5.18 0.01 -6.42
N HIS A 93 -5.72 1.22 -6.53
CA HIS A 93 -6.43 1.69 -7.73
C HIS A 93 -6.39 3.22 -7.82
N LEU A 94 -6.76 3.75 -8.99
CA LEU A 94 -7.08 5.16 -9.16
C LEU A 94 -8.29 5.53 -8.30
N ASP A 95 -8.23 6.71 -7.70
CA ASP A 95 -9.30 7.31 -6.92
C ASP A 95 -9.98 8.39 -7.79
N TYR A 96 -11.16 8.07 -8.32
CA TYR A 96 -11.96 8.94 -9.20
C TYR A 96 -12.88 9.88 -8.40
#